data_AF-A0A9E4MB64-F1
#
_entry.id   AF-A0A9E4MB64-F1
#
_cell.length_a   1.000
_cell.length_b   1.000
_cell.length_c   1.000
_cell.angle_alpha   90.00
_cell.angle_beta   90.00
_cell.angle_gamma   90.00
#
_symmetry.space_group_name_H-M   'P 1'
#
loop_
_entity.id
_entity.type
_entity.pdbx_description
1 polymer ?
#
loop_
_entity_poly.entity_id
_entity_poly.type
_entity_poly.pdbx_seq_one_letter_code
_entity_poly.pdbx_strand_id
1 'polypeptide(L)'
;MRRRLQEYADRGVFRGYAEQPPRAGRYYFRFLWLADKPFKLTYEPASGTLTFTNVLPHVRARSPLAAELRQFIEGRSAPSLPAHRRIDRRRARPGCSNRRGTLQVEVVARPGHHAYGVTKSVNLVHEIFLHLHSYFPEYLWEHYDVAQD
;
A
#
# COMPACT_ATOMS: atom_id res chain seq x y z
N MET A 1 0.87 11.10 11.48
CA MET A 1 0.19 9.98 10.80
C MET A 1 -1.21 10.40 10.37
N ARG A 2 -2.20 10.42 11.27
CA ARG A 2 -3.60 10.77 11.00
C ARG A 2 -3.77 12.03 10.12
N ARG A 3 -3.18 13.16 10.54
CA ARG A 3 -3.20 14.43 9.78
C ARG A 3 -2.70 14.26 8.34
N ARG A 4 -1.66 13.45 8.12
CA ARG A 4 -1.09 13.24 6.79
C ARG A 4 -1.99 12.41 5.88
N LEU A 5 -2.75 11.46 6.44
CA LEU A 5 -3.78 10.72 5.68
C LEU A 5 -4.98 11.62 5.36
N GLN A 6 -5.38 12.47 6.30
CA GLN A 6 -6.42 13.48 6.07
C GLN A 6 -6.02 14.43 4.94
N GLU A 7 -4.77 14.92 4.93
CA GLU A 7 -4.26 15.77 3.84
C GLU A 7 -4.34 15.10 2.46
N TYR A 8 -4.21 13.78 2.36
CA TYR A 8 -4.43 13.06 1.09
C TYR A 8 -5.91 13.01 0.71
N ALA A 9 -6.80 12.80 1.68
CA ALA A 9 -8.24 12.84 1.46
C ALA A 9 -8.68 14.24 1.00
N ASP A 10 -8.22 15.29 1.67
CA ASP A 10 -8.56 16.69 1.37
C ASP A 10 -8.09 17.11 -0.03
N ARG A 11 -7.01 16.50 -0.54
CA ARG A 11 -6.49 16.70 -1.90
C ARG A 11 -7.23 15.88 -2.96
N GLY A 12 -8.27 15.13 -2.58
CA GLY A 12 -9.02 14.28 -3.50
C GLY A 12 -8.27 13.03 -3.96
N VAL A 13 -7.15 12.66 -3.32
CA VAL A 13 -6.45 11.41 -3.66
C VAL A 13 -7.33 10.21 -3.35
N PHE A 14 -8.12 10.28 -2.27
CA PHE A 14 -9.11 9.25 -1.95
C PHE A 14 -10.50 9.74 -2.34
N ARG A 15 -11.27 8.91 -3.05
CA ARG A 15 -12.70 9.13 -3.32
C ARG A 15 -13.56 9.06 -2.05
N GLY A 16 -13.05 8.42 -1.00
CA GLY A 16 -13.68 8.39 0.31
C GLY A 16 -12.66 8.03 1.39
N TYR A 17 -12.83 8.60 2.59
CA TYR A 17 -11.95 8.39 3.74
C TYR A 17 -12.76 8.27 5.03
N ALA A 18 -12.44 7.27 5.84
CA ALA A 18 -12.98 7.13 7.18
C ALA A 18 -11.92 6.61 8.15
N GLU A 19 -11.75 7.28 9.28
CA GLU A 19 -11.02 6.78 10.44
C GLU A 19 -11.97 6.00 11.35
N GLN A 20 -11.54 4.83 11.82
CA GLN A 20 -12.29 4.03 12.80
C GLN A 20 -11.69 4.21 14.20
N PRO A 21 -12.48 3.98 15.28
CA PRO A 21 -11.96 4.04 16.63
C PRO A 21 -10.71 3.15 16.82
N PRO A 22 -9.64 3.66 17.45
CA PRO A 22 -8.46 2.85 17.74
C PRO A 22 -8.82 1.64 18.61
N ARG A 23 -8.16 0.51 18.36
CA ARG A 23 -8.35 -0.73 19.14
C ARG A 23 -7.01 -1.40 19.38
N ALA A 24 -6.77 -1.84 20.61
CA ALA A 24 -5.53 -2.52 21.02
C ALA A 24 -4.25 -1.76 20.57
N GLY A 25 -4.23 -0.44 20.75
CA GLY A 25 -3.10 0.42 20.38
C GLY A 25 -2.89 0.63 18.88
N ARG A 26 -3.79 0.13 18.02
CA ARG A 26 -3.73 0.27 16.56
C ARG A 26 -4.75 1.26 16.04
N TYR A 27 -4.39 1.96 14.97
CA TYR A 27 -5.26 2.86 14.23
C TYR A 27 -5.75 2.18 12.95
N TYR A 28 -6.99 2.45 12.58
CA TYR A 28 -7.67 1.80 11.47
C TYR A 28 -8.30 2.85 10.55
N PHE A 29 -8.07 2.69 9.25
CA PHE A 29 -8.60 3.60 8.24
C PHE A 29 -9.17 2.81 7.08
N ARG A 30 -10.22 3.34 6.47
CA ARG A 30 -10.86 2.81 5.25
C ARG A 30 -10.86 3.89 4.17
N PHE A 31 -10.53 3.51 2.94
CA PHE A 31 -10.46 4.43 1.81
C PHE A 31 -11.15 3.84 0.59
N LEU A 32 -11.88 4.66 -0.17
CA LEU A 32 -12.20 4.40 -1.57
C LEU A 32 -11.17 5.14 -2.41
N TRP A 33 -10.51 4.45 -3.34
CA TRP A 33 -9.36 5.06 -4.02
C TRP A 33 -9.15 4.57 -5.45
N LEU A 34 -8.44 3.46 -5.65
CA LEU A 34 -8.02 2.96 -6.98
C LEU A 34 -8.97 1.90 -7.53
N ALA A 35 -9.98 1.52 -6.74
CA ALA A 35 -11.01 0.56 -7.08
C ALA A 35 -12.28 0.88 -6.29
N ASP A 36 -13.39 0.26 -6.68
CA ASP A 36 -14.70 0.47 -6.05
C ASP A 36 -14.82 -0.23 -4.70
N LYS A 37 -14.01 -1.28 -4.49
CA LYS A 37 -13.88 -1.92 -3.19
C LYS A 37 -12.93 -1.10 -2.30
N PRO A 38 -13.32 -0.80 -1.05
CA PRO A 38 -12.48 0.00 -0.18
C PRO A 38 -11.26 -0.76 0.32
N PHE A 39 -10.13 -0.06 0.35
CA PHE A 39 -8.91 -0.52 1.00
C PHE A 39 -8.95 -0.21 2.49
N LYS A 40 -8.23 -1.02 3.25
CA LYS A 40 -8.07 -0.82 4.68
C LYS A 40 -6.59 -0.62 5.00
N LEU A 41 -6.29 0.39 5.80
CA LEU A 41 -4.95 0.61 6.36
C LEU A 41 -5.01 0.39 7.86
N THR A 42 -4.11 -0.47 8.35
CA THR A 42 -3.81 -0.55 9.78
C THR A 42 -2.49 0.17 10.03
N TYR A 43 -2.43 0.94 11.11
CA TYR A 43 -1.18 1.52 11.61
C TYR A 43 -0.93 1.07 13.04
N GLU A 44 0.23 0.45 13.26
CA GLU A 44 0.73 0.03 14.57
C GLU A 44 1.87 0.97 15.00
N PRO A 45 1.64 1.89 15.96
CA PRO A 45 2.65 2.86 16.38
C PRO A 45 3.88 2.23 17.00
N ALA A 46 3.72 1.14 17.76
CA ALA A 46 4.81 0.48 18.47
C ALA A 46 5.90 -0.05 17.52
N SER A 47 5.49 -0.62 16.38
CA SER A 47 6.38 -1.14 15.35
C SER A 47 6.63 -0.15 14.21
N GLY A 48 5.84 0.93 14.12
CA GLY A 48 5.85 1.86 12.99
C GLY A 48 5.25 1.26 11.71
N THR A 49 4.53 0.14 11.80
CA THR A 49 4.07 -0.63 10.65
C THR A 49 2.77 -0.06 10.09
N LEU A 50 2.79 0.25 8.79
CA LEU A 50 1.62 0.55 7.97
C LEU A 50 1.30 -0.68 7.11
N THR A 51 0.10 -1.24 7.27
CA THR A 51 -0.34 -2.42 6.51
C THR A 51 -1.59 -2.09 5.72
N PHE A 52 -1.46 -2.07 4.40
CA PHE A 52 -2.58 -2.02 3.48
C PHE A 52 -3.10 -3.44 3.23
N THR A 53 -4.40 -3.61 3.42
CA THR A 53 -5.11 -4.87 3.20
C THR A 53 -6.20 -4.66 2.15
N ASN A 54 -6.53 -5.75 1.44
CA ASN A 54 -7.45 -5.76 0.29
C ASN A 54 -6.95 -4.98 -0.94
N VAL A 55 -5.66 -4.61 -0.97
CA VAL A 55 -4.99 -3.98 -2.12
C VAL A 55 -4.58 -5.02 -3.18
N LEU A 56 -4.44 -6.29 -2.79
CA LEU A 56 -4.05 -7.39 -3.68
C LEU A 56 -4.82 -8.69 -3.31
N PRO A 57 -6.15 -8.73 -3.50
CA PRO A 57 -6.99 -9.89 -3.21
C PRO A 57 -6.59 -11.07 -4.10
N HIS A 58 -6.78 -12.28 -3.59
CA HIS A 58 -6.58 -13.55 -4.33
C HIS A 58 -5.16 -13.80 -4.88
N VAL A 59 -4.18 -12.97 -4.55
CA VAL A 59 -2.77 -13.23 -4.85
C VAL A 59 -2.24 -14.31 -3.91
N ARG A 60 -2.23 -15.57 -4.37
CA ARG A 60 -1.71 -16.72 -3.61
C ARG A 60 -0.20 -16.62 -3.40
N ALA A 61 0.30 -16.96 -2.22
CA ALA A 61 1.69 -16.72 -1.80
C ALA A 61 2.78 -17.30 -2.73
N ARG A 62 2.48 -18.38 -3.45
CA ARG A 62 3.40 -19.09 -4.36
C ARG A 62 3.08 -18.87 -5.84
N SER A 63 2.22 -17.90 -6.19
CA SER A 63 1.94 -17.59 -7.59
C SER A 63 3.09 -16.77 -8.22
N PRO A 64 3.27 -16.83 -9.55
CA PRO A 64 4.20 -15.95 -10.26
C PRO A 64 3.97 -14.47 -9.96
N LEU A 65 2.69 -14.04 -9.94
CA LEU A 65 2.31 -12.67 -9.60
C LEU A 65 2.77 -12.28 -8.17
N ALA A 66 2.69 -13.18 -7.19
CA ALA A 66 3.16 -12.88 -5.84
C ALA A 66 4.68 -12.73 -5.77
N ALA A 67 5.43 -13.50 -6.57
CA ALA A 67 6.86 -13.38 -6.67
C ALA A 67 7.28 -12.06 -7.34
N GLU A 68 6.62 -11.72 -8.45
CA GLU A 68 6.82 -10.44 -9.16
C GLU A 68 6.53 -9.26 -8.22
N LEU A 69 5.34 -9.20 -7.63
CA LEU A 69 4.96 -8.06 -6.77
C LEU A 69 5.90 -7.91 -5.57
N ARG A 70 6.38 -9.02 -4.99
CA ARG A 70 7.38 -8.97 -3.92
C ARG A 70 8.68 -8.32 -4.43
N GLN A 71 9.17 -8.73 -5.59
CA GLN A 71 10.36 -8.15 -6.20
C GLN A 71 10.16 -6.66 -6.53
N PHE A 72 9.01 -6.29 -7.11
CA PHE A 72 8.66 -4.91 -7.40
C PHE A 72 8.67 -4.02 -6.15
N ILE A 73 7.99 -4.47 -5.09
CA ILE A 73 7.84 -3.76 -3.81
C ILE A 73 9.20 -3.60 -3.12
N GLU A 74 9.98 -4.67 -3.01
CA GLU A 74 11.31 -4.62 -2.39
C GLU A 74 12.29 -3.76 -3.21
N GLY A 75 12.13 -3.80 -4.53
CA GLY A 75 12.86 -3.00 -5.52
C GLY A 75 12.61 -1.49 -5.39
N ARG A 76 11.54 -1.05 -4.70
CA ARG A 76 11.29 0.40 -4.46
C ARG A 76 12.35 1.07 -3.60
N SER A 77 13.25 0.30 -2.99
CA SER A 77 14.41 0.83 -2.27
C SER A 77 15.71 0.85 -3.08
N ALA A 78 15.70 0.39 -4.34
CA ALA A 78 16.91 0.19 -5.14
C ALA A 78 17.61 1.52 -5.44
N PRO A 79 18.96 1.60 -5.33
CA PRO A 79 19.73 2.81 -5.65
C PRO A 79 19.55 3.30 -7.10
N SER A 80 19.17 2.42 -8.01
CA SER A 80 18.86 2.75 -9.41
C SER A 80 17.61 3.63 -9.58
N LEU A 81 16.72 3.68 -8.59
CA LEU A 81 15.54 4.55 -8.65
C LEU A 81 15.90 6.01 -8.31
N PRO A 82 15.28 6.99 -8.99
CA PRO A 82 15.40 8.41 -8.63
C PRO A 82 15.03 8.65 -7.17
N ALA A 83 15.73 9.58 -6.51
CA ALA A 83 15.59 9.83 -5.06
C ALA A 83 14.14 10.12 -4.62
N HIS A 84 13.36 10.83 -5.46
CA HIS A 84 11.97 11.16 -5.15
C HIS A 84 11.04 9.94 -5.21
N ARG A 85 11.32 8.94 -6.05
CA ARG A 85 10.56 7.67 -6.10
C ARG A 85 11.06 6.68 -5.07
N ARG A 86 12.38 6.55 -4.91
CA ARG A 86 13.04 5.62 -4.01
C ARG A 86 12.59 5.74 -2.55
N ILE A 87 12.42 4.60 -1.90
CA ILE A 87 12.20 4.50 -0.45
C ILE A 87 13.56 4.34 0.22
N ASP A 88 13.99 5.37 0.93
CA ASP A 88 15.15 5.30 1.82
C ASP A 88 14.93 4.32 2.98
N ARG A 89 15.70 3.22 2.98
CA ARG A 89 15.67 2.15 4.00
C ARG A 89 16.05 2.62 5.41
N ARG A 90 16.76 3.75 5.53
CA ARG A 90 17.06 4.37 6.83
C ARG A 90 15.83 5.01 7.46
N ARG A 91 14.81 5.33 6.67
CA ARG A 91 13.58 6.02 7.10
C ARG A 91 12.36 5.11 7.08
N ALA A 92 12.25 4.22 6.10
CA ALA A 92 11.20 3.22 6.05
C ALA A 92 11.63 2.01 5.20
N ARG A 93 11.08 0.83 5.48
CA ARG A 93 11.29 -0.40 4.68
C ARG A 93 9.97 -0.83 4.04
N PRO A 94 9.89 -0.95 2.71
CA PRO A 94 8.75 -1.58 2.06
C PRO A 94 8.82 -3.10 2.18
N GLY A 95 7.68 -3.76 2.12
CA GLY A 95 7.56 -5.20 2.10
C GLY A 95 6.14 -5.64 1.80
N CYS A 96 5.93 -6.95 1.82
CA CYS A 96 4.61 -7.54 1.70
C CYS A 96 4.53 -8.84 2.49
N SER A 97 3.35 -9.15 3.00
CA SER A 97 3.05 -10.42 3.67
C SER A 97 1.84 -11.07 3.03
N ASN A 98 1.76 -12.40 3.03
CA ASN A 98 0.55 -13.09 2.59
C ASN A 98 -0.26 -13.54 3.80
N ARG A 99 -1.54 -13.20 3.83
CA ARG A 99 -2.46 -13.62 4.89
C ARG A 99 -3.74 -14.16 4.27
N ARG A 100 -4.01 -15.44 4.50
CA ARG A 100 -5.22 -16.15 4.01
C ARG A 100 -5.41 -15.98 2.49
N GLY A 101 -4.33 -16.08 1.70
CA GLY A 101 -4.40 -15.98 0.24
C GLY A 101 -4.55 -14.56 -0.32
N THR A 102 -4.37 -13.55 0.53
CA THR A 102 -4.33 -12.13 0.12
C THR A 102 -2.94 -11.57 0.40
N LEU A 103 -2.36 -10.89 -0.58
CA LEU A 103 -1.10 -10.18 -0.38
C LEU A 103 -1.37 -8.81 0.26
N GLN A 104 -0.69 -8.53 1.35
CA GLN A 104 -0.76 -7.28 2.11
C GLN A 104 0.49 -6.47 1.78
N VAL A 105 0.32 -5.18 1.57
CA VAL A 105 1.44 -4.26 1.31
C VAL A 105 1.81 -3.59 2.61
N GLU A 106 3.10 -3.62 2.95
CA GLU A 106 3.62 -3.15 4.23
C GLU A 106 4.69 -2.08 4.03
N VAL A 107 4.65 -1.05 4.87
CA VAL A 107 5.74 -0.10 5.04
C VAL A 107 6.03 0.04 6.52
N VAL A 108 7.24 -0.34 6.92
CA VAL A 108 7.71 -0.21 8.31
C VAL A 108 8.48 1.09 8.42
N ALA A 109 7.88 2.11 9.04
CA ALA A 109 8.54 3.38 9.30
C ALA A 109 9.51 3.25 10.48
N ARG A 110 10.71 3.82 10.36
CA ARG A 110 11.65 3.93 11.47
C ARG A 110 11.19 5.00 12.47
N PRO A 111 11.64 4.96 13.74
CA PRO A 111 11.34 5.99 14.73
C PRO A 111 11.61 7.40 14.18
N GLY A 112 10.69 8.34 14.41
CA GLY A 112 10.80 9.72 13.89
C GLY A 112 10.45 9.89 12.40
N HIS A 113 10.17 8.80 11.67
CA HIS A 113 9.91 8.84 10.22
C HIS A 113 8.50 8.39 9.82
N HIS A 114 7.54 8.37 10.75
CA HIS A 114 6.17 7.94 10.49
C HIS A 114 5.48 8.74 9.36
N ALA A 115 5.62 10.06 9.31
CA ALA A 115 5.03 10.88 8.24
C ALA A 115 5.62 10.56 6.84
N TYR A 116 6.91 10.22 6.81
CA TYR A 116 7.57 9.72 5.61
C TYR A 116 7.04 8.35 5.20
N GLY A 117 6.88 7.43 6.18
CA GLY A 117 6.28 6.11 5.97
C GLY A 117 4.91 6.19 5.32
N VAL A 118 4.03 7.09 5.78
CA VAL A 118 2.70 7.34 5.18
C VAL A 118 2.81 7.76 3.73
N THR A 119 3.66 8.75 3.46
CA THR A 119 3.82 9.30 2.11
C THR A 119 4.30 8.20 1.17
N LYS A 120 5.29 7.41 1.60
CA LYS A 120 5.82 6.32 0.80
C LYS A 120 4.85 5.14 0.67
N SER A 121 4.03 4.85 1.68
CA SER A 121 3.05 3.77 1.59
C SER A 121 1.91 4.09 0.63
N VAL A 122 1.42 5.34 0.63
CA VAL A 122 0.44 5.80 -0.38
C VAL A 122 1.06 5.72 -1.77
N ASN A 123 2.24 6.33 -1.98
CA ASN A 123 2.89 6.27 -3.29
C ASN A 123 3.17 4.83 -3.75
N LEU A 124 3.58 3.94 -2.85
CA LEU A 124 3.81 2.53 -3.16
C LEU A 124 2.55 1.84 -3.68
N VAL A 125 1.41 2.00 -3.00
CA VAL A 125 0.14 1.42 -3.46
C VAL A 125 -0.27 1.96 -4.83
N HIS A 126 -0.08 3.26 -5.07
CA HIS A 126 -0.33 3.83 -6.39
C HIS A 126 0.59 3.24 -7.46
N GLU A 127 1.90 3.13 -7.18
CA GLU A 127 2.86 2.51 -8.11
C GLU A 127 2.56 1.03 -8.39
N ILE A 128 2.05 0.28 -7.41
CA ILE A 128 1.61 -1.11 -7.60
C ILE A 128 0.47 -1.18 -8.62
N PHE A 129 -0.53 -0.30 -8.52
CA PHE A 129 -1.64 -0.30 -9.49
C PHE A 129 -1.18 0.07 -10.90
N LEU A 130 -0.27 1.03 -11.04
CA LEU A 130 0.32 1.36 -12.35
C LEU A 130 1.10 0.17 -12.92
N HIS A 131 1.83 -0.55 -12.07
CA HIS A 131 2.56 -1.75 -12.48
C HIS A 131 1.60 -2.86 -12.94
N LEU A 132 0.57 -3.16 -12.16
CA LEU A 132 -0.46 -4.14 -12.52
C LEU A 132 -1.15 -3.76 -13.83
N HIS A 133 -1.52 -2.51 -14.04
CA HIS A 133 -2.15 -2.08 -15.29
C HIS A 133 -1.24 -2.26 -16.51
N SER A 134 0.08 -2.13 -16.33
CA SER A 134 1.05 -2.25 -17.42
C SER A 134 1.42 -3.70 -17.77
N TYR A 135 1.46 -4.59 -16.77
CA TYR A 135 2.05 -5.93 -16.92
C TYR A 135 1.10 -7.08 -16.58
N PHE A 136 0.02 -6.81 -15.83
CA PHE A 136 -0.97 -7.78 -15.39
C PHE A 136 -2.40 -7.19 -15.48
N PRO A 137 -2.81 -6.61 -16.63
CA PRO A 137 -4.12 -5.98 -16.76
C PRO A 137 -5.27 -6.97 -16.51
N GLU A 138 -5.09 -8.24 -16.88
CA GLU A 138 -6.05 -9.32 -16.66
C GLU A 138 -6.39 -9.51 -15.18
N TYR A 139 -5.41 -9.35 -14.29
CA TYR A 139 -5.62 -9.41 -12.85
C TYR A 139 -6.51 -8.26 -12.36
N LEU A 140 -6.35 -7.05 -12.94
CA LEU A 140 -7.20 -5.91 -12.61
C LEU A 140 -8.63 -6.09 -13.13
N TRP A 141 -8.79 -6.64 -14.33
CA TRP A 141 -10.12 -6.94 -14.89
C TRP A 141 -10.87 -7.95 -14.01
N GLU A 142 -10.20 -9.04 -13.61
CA GLU A 142 -10.84 -10.13 -12.85
C GLU A 142 -11.24 -9.70 -11.41
N HIS A 143 -10.49 -8.80 -10.79
CA HIS A 143 -10.64 -8.54 -9.35
C HIS A 143 -11.07 -7.12 -8.98
N TYR A 144 -10.98 -6.18 -9.91
CA TYR A 144 -11.20 -4.76 -9.67
C TYR A 144 -12.18 -4.09 -10.64
N ASP A 145 -12.85 -4.86 -11.50
CA ASP A 145 -13.86 -4.36 -12.47
C ASP A 145 -13.32 -3.20 -13.32
N VAL A 146 -12.01 -3.19 -13.59
CA VAL A 146 -11.39 -2.19 -14.46
C VAL A 146 -11.77 -2.54 -15.90
N ALA A 147 -12.29 -1.58 -16.67
CA ALA A 147 -12.72 -1.82 -18.04
C ALA A 147 -11.53 -2.18 -18.94
N GLN A 148 -11.80 -2.98 -19.99
CA GLN A 148 -10.92 -3.10 -21.15
C GLN A 148 -11.08 -1.82 -21.97
N ASP A 149 -10.21 -0.85 -21.79
CA ASP A 149 -10.12 0.29 -22.72
C ASP A 149 -9.31 -0.10 -23.97
#